data_AF-A0A0N4YZ60-F1
#
_entry.id   AF-A0A0N4YZ60-F1
#
_cell.length_a   1.000
_cell.length_b   1.000
_cell.length_c   1.000
_cell.angle_alpha   90.00
_cell.angle_beta   90.00
_cell.angle_gamma   90.00
#
_symmetry.space_group_name_H-M   'P 1'
#
loop_
_entity.id
_entity.type
_entity.pdbx_description
1 polymer ?
#
loop_
_entity_poly.entity_id
_entity_poly.type
_entity_poly.pdbx_seq_one_letter_code
_entity_poly.pdbx_strand_id
1 'polypeptide(L)'
;MNGVARGDILLASGQMIDRPGLLEVPLSSQQFLLRTTPDLTIVFCDARVGNVLRFNPCDLLDKSLYRLISAEDCESLLRAHMMSE
;
A
#
# COMPACT_ATOMS: atom_id res chain seq x y z
N MET A 1 12.88 -6.78 1.75
CA MET A 1 13.93 -7.81 1.48
C MET A 1 14.69 -8.04 2.77
N ASN A 2 14.65 -9.26 3.30
CA ASN A 2 15.52 -9.62 4.43
C ASN A 2 16.82 -10.17 3.85
N GLY A 3 17.96 -9.62 4.27
CA GLY A 3 19.26 -10.09 3.82
C GLY A 3 20.32 -9.97 4.91
N VAL A 4 21.26 -10.91 4.89
CA VAL A 4 22.43 -10.92 5.77
C VAL A 4 23.66 -10.81 4.88
N ALA A 5 24.52 -9.84 5.18
CA ALA A 5 25.85 -9.75 4.59
C ALA A 5 26.88 -10.34 5.55
N ARG A 6 27.71 -11.28 5.09
CA ARG A 6 28.89 -11.77 5.79
C ARG A 6 30.07 -11.78 4.83
N GLY A 7 31.02 -10.87 5.05
CA GLY A 7 32.11 -10.64 4.10
C GLY A 7 31.56 -10.19 2.74
N ASP A 8 31.96 -10.86 1.67
CA ASP A 8 31.57 -10.53 0.29
C ASP A 8 30.30 -11.26 -0.20
N ILE A 9 29.60 -11.99 0.68
CA ILE A 9 28.40 -12.76 0.31
C ILE A 9 27.14 -12.03 0.78
N LEU A 10 26.22 -11.80 -0.17
CA LEU A 10 24.86 -11.33 0.07
C LEU A 10 23.88 -12.51 -0.04
N LEU A 11 23.16 -12.79 1.04
CA LEU A 11 22.00 -13.66 1.02
C LEU A 11 20.74 -12.81 1.05
N ALA A 12 19.81 -13.02 0.12
CA ALA A 12 18.54 -12.31 0.05
C ALA A 12 17.39 -13.27 -0.23
N SER A 13 16.20 -12.95 0.30
CA SER A 13 14.95 -13.65 0.00
C SER A 13 14.01 -12.76 -0.80
N GLY A 14 13.49 -13.29 -1.91
CA GLY A 14 12.48 -12.65 -2.75
C GLY A 14 11.09 -13.21 -2.47
N GLN A 15 10.08 -12.35 -2.47
CA GLN A 15 8.68 -12.73 -2.40
C GLN A 15 7.94 -12.21 -3.62
N MET A 16 7.10 -13.04 -4.21
CA MET A 16 6.20 -12.60 -5.28
C MET A 16 5.08 -11.74 -4.69
N ILE A 17 4.85 -10.57 -5.28
CA ILE A 17 3.80 -9.63 -4.84
C ILE A 17 2.44 -10.10 -5.34
N ASP A 18 2.34 -10.45 -6.63
CA ASP A 18 1.14 -11.04 -7.22
C ASP A 18 1.42 -12.42 -7.80
N ARG A 19 0.49 -13.36 -7.59
CA ARG A 19 0.57 -14.71 -8.18
C ARG A 19 -0.04 -14.70 -9.58
N PRO A 20 0.69 -15.13 -10.63
CA PRO A 20 0.14 -15.25 -11.97
C PRO A 20 -1.13 -16.11 -12.00
N GLY A 21 -2.21 -15.59 -12.61
CA GLY A 21 -3.48 -16.30 -12.78
C GLY A 21 -4.48 -16.19 -11.62
N LEU A 22 -4.16 -15.45 -10.55
CA LEU A 22 -5.11 -15.16 -9.48
C LEU A 22 -6.01 -13.98 -9.88
N LEU A 23 -7.31 -14.26 -10.09
CA LEU A 23 -8.29 -13.24 -10.50
C LEU A 23 -8.63 -12.25 -9.37
N GLU A 24 -8.64 -12.72 -8.12
CA GLU A 24 -8.93 -11.90 -6.94
C GLU A 24 -8.04 -12.30 -5.77
N VAL A 25 -7.46 -11.30 -5.09
CA VAL A 25 -6.69 -11.53 -3.86
C VAL A 25 -7.66 -11.57 -2.67
N PRO A 26 -7.80 -12.70 -1.96
CA PRO A 26 -8.64 -12.75 -0.77
C PRO A 26 -8.02 -11.88 0.32
N LEU A 27 -8.74 -10.83 0.70
CA LEU A 27 -8.31 -9.89 1.72
C LEU A 27 -8.71 -10.41 3.11
N SER A 28 -7.78 -10.30 4.05
CA SER A 28 -8.03 -10.64 5.45
C SER A 28 -9.00 -9.64 6.11
N SER A 29 -9.46 -9.94 7.32
CA SER A 29 -10.37 -9.06 8.06
C SER A 29 -9.76 -7.69 8.43
N GLN A 30 -8.43 -7.56 8.38
CA GLN A 30 -7.71 -6.31 8.63
C GLN A 30 -7.19 -5.65 7.34
N GLN A 31 -7.71 -6.07 6.18
CA GLN A 31 -7.35 -5.51 4.89
C GLN A 31 -8.58 -4.96 4.18
N PHE A 32 -8.37 -3.89 3.44
CA PHE A 32 -9.37 -3.25 2.59
C PHE A 32 -8.73 -2.85 1.27
N LEU A 33 -9.55 -2.69 0.24
CA LEU A 33 -9.14 -2.28 -1.09
C LEU A 33 -9.36 -0.78 -1.26
N LEU A 34 -8.35 -0.11 -1.81
CA LEU A 34 -8.44 1.25 -2.30
C LEU A 34 -7.86 1.30 -3.73
N ARG A 35 -8.40 2.20 -4.55
CA ARG A 35 -7.82 2.53 -5.87
C ARG A 35 -7.49 4.01 -5.89
N THR A 36 -6.31 4.32 -6.40
CA THR A 36 -5.87 5.69 -6.63
C THR A 36 -5.65 5.95 -8.11
N THR A 37 -5.68 7.22 -8.49
CA THR A 37 -4.96 7.73 -9.66
C THR A 37 -3.43 7.67 -9.42
N PRO A 38 -2.60 7.89 -10.46
CA PRO A 38 -1.14 7.90 -10.31
C PRO A 38 -0.63 8.90 -9.26
N ASP A 39 -1.26 10.07 -9.11
CA ASP A 39 -0.93 11.07 -8.10
C ASP A 39 -1.39 10.72 -6.66
N LEU A 40 -1.76 9.45 -6.43
CA LEU A 40 -2.26 8.90 -5.16
C LEU A 40 -3.56 9.54 -4.66
N THR A 41 -4.39 10.07 -5.55
CA THR A 41 -5.75 10.56 -5.21
C THR A 41 -6.73 9.39 -5.20
N ILE A 42 -7.47 9.20 -4.10
CA ILE A 42 -8.39 8.08 -3.91
C ILE A 42 -9.63 8.25 -4.80
N VAL A 43 -9.85 7.28 -5.68
CA VAL A 43 -11.02 7.21 -6.58
C VAL A 43 -11.98 6.06 -6.25
N PHE A 44 -11.58 5.16 -5.35
CA PHE A 44 -12.43 4.10 -4.82
C PHE A 44 -11.86 3.64 -3.47
N CYS A 45 -12.75 3.36 -2.52
CA CYS A 45 -12.42 2.74 -1.24
C CYS A 45 -13.57 1.80 -0.85
N ASP A 46 -13.27 0.55 -0.52
CA ASP A 46 -14.30 -0.40 -0.10
C ASP A 46 -14.83 -0.11 1.31
N ALA A 47 -16.01 -0.65 1.63
CA ALA A 47 -16.68 -0.40 2.91
C ALA A 47 -15.95 -0.95 4.15
N ARG A 48 -14.99 -1.88 3.99
CA ARG A 48 -14.24 -2.48 5.11
C ARG A 48 -13.31 -1.48 5.76
N VAL A 49 -13.00 -0.35 5.13
CA VAL A 49 -12.27 0.75 5.77
C VAL A 49 -12.93 1.20 7.08
N GLY A 50 -14.27 1.11 7.19
CA GLY A 50 -14.99 1.39 8.44
C GLY A 50 -14.75 0.37 9.55
N ASN A 51 -14.36 -0.86 9.21
CA ASN A 51 -13.98 -1.88 10.18
C ASN A 51 -12.51 -1.74 10.61
N VAL A 52 -11.63 -1.43 9.66
CA VAL A 52 -10.18 -1.38 9.87
C VAL A 52 -9.75 -0.04 10.47
N LEU A 53 -10.21 1.08 9.91
CA LEU A 53 -9.75 2.43 10.23
C LEU A 53 -10.85 3.34 10.80
N ARG A 54 -12.11 2.88 10.86
CA ARG A 54 -13.26 3.65 11.37
C ARG A 54 -13.62 4.89 10.54
N PHE A 55 -13.22 4.93 9.27
CA PHE A 55 -13.65 5.96 8.31
C PHE A 55 -14.90 5.55 7.53
N ASN A 56 -15.69 6.52 7.10
CA ASN A 56 -16.65 6.32 6.03
C ASN A 56 -15.91 6.36 4.69
N PRO A 57 -16.07 5.38 3.78
CA PRO A 57 -15.39 5.37 2.49
C PRO A 57 -15.65 6.63 1.65
N CYS A 58 -16.85 7.21 1.73
CA CYS A 58 -17.19 8.44 0.99
C CYS A 58 -16.35 9.64 1.44
N ASP A 59 -15.96 9.68 2.71
CA ASP A 59 -15.16 10.77 3.27
C ASP A 59 -13.70 10.72 2.79
N LEU A 60 -13.27 9.61 2.17
CA LEU A 60 -11.91 9.42 1.68
C LEU A 60 -11.76 9.74 0.19
N LEU A 61 -12.85 9.79 -0.56
CA LEU A 61 -12.82 10.07 -2.00
C LEU A 61 -12.25 11.47 -2.28
N ASP A 62 -11.55 11.59 -3.41
CA ASP A 62 -10.91 12.82 -3.89
C ASP A 62 -9.85 13.41 -2.92
N LYS A 63 -9.42 12.62 -1.93
CA LYS A 63 -8.27 12.96 -1.08
C LYS A 63 -7.03 12.23 -1.56
N SER A 64 -5.93 12.96 -1.65
CA SER A 64 -4.61 12.37 -1.84
C SER A 64 -4.13 11.67 -0.56
N LEU A 65 -3.47 10.52 -0.70
CA LEU A 65 -2.83 9.82 0.42
C LEU A 65 -1.84 10.72 1.17
N TYR A 66 -1.19 11.66 0.49
CA TYR A 66 -0.30 12.65 1.11
C TYR A 66 -0.99 13.54 2.14
N ARG A 67 -2.32 13.71 2.05
CA ARG A 67 -3.10 14.50 2.99
C ARG A 67 -3.62 13.68 4.17
N LEU A 68 -3.61 12.35 4.05
CA LEU A 68 -4.16 11.44 5.05
C LEU A 68 -3.08 10.82 5.94
N ILE A 69 -1.85 10.75 5.46
CA ILE A 69 -0.75 10.13 6.19
C ILE A 69 -0.12 11.11 7.19
N SER A 70 0.56 10.58 8.20
CA SER A 70 1.29 11.40 9.17
C SER A 70 2.46 12.14 8.51
N ALA A 71 2.88 13.26 9.10
CA ALA A 71 4.05 13.99 8.59
C ALA A 71 5.34 13.15 8.63
N GLU A 72 5.47 12.26 9.62
CA GLU A 72 6.61 11.36 9.80
C GLU A 72 6.68 10.30 8.68
N ASP A 73 5.53 9.81 8.22
CA ASP A 73 5.45 8.77 7.19
C ASP A 73 5.47 9.31 5.75
N CYS A 74 5.29 10.63 5.58
CA CYS A 74 5.17 11.26 4.27
C CYS A 74 6.40 11.03 3.37
N GLU A 75 7.61 11.10 3.94
CA GLU A 75 8.84 10.86 3.18
C GLU A 75 8.94 9.41 2.70
N SER A 76 8.55 8.45 3.54
CA SER A 76 8.53 7.02 3.18
C SER A 76 7.52 6.75 2.07
N LEU A 77 6.33 7.36 2.14
CA LEU A 77 5.34 7.26 1.08
C LEU A 77 5.85 7.86 -0.24
N LEU A 78 6.49 9.04 -0.18
CA LEU A 78 7.07 9.68 -1.36
C LEU A 78 8.13 8.79 -2.03
N ARG A 79 9.06 8.23 -1.25
CA ARG A 79 10.09 7.32 -1.79
C ARG A 79 9.46 6.10 -2.46
N ALA A 80 8.47 5.47 -1.82
CA ALA A 80 7.79 4.32 -2.40
C ALA A 80 7.04 4.66 -3.70
N HIS A 81 6.39 5.83 -3.75
CA HIS A 81 5.70 6.31 -4.94
C HIS A 81 6.68 6.54 -6.10
N MET A 82 7.81 7.19 -5.85
CA MET A 82 8.83 7.43 -6.89
C MET A 82 9.50 6.16 -7.41
N MET A 83 9.46 5.06 -6.65
CA MET A 83 9.99 3.76 -7.10
C MET A 83 9.00 2.99 -7.98
N SER A 84 7.74 3.44 -8.06
CA SER A 84 6.70 2.82 -8.88
C SER A 84 6.54 3.46 -10.26
N GLU A 85 7.20 4.59 -10.50
CA GLU A 85 7.39 5.20 -11.83
C GLU A 85 8.66 4.64 -12.51
#